data_AF-A0A839J3K2-F1
#
_entry.id   AF-A0A839J3K2-F1
#
_cell.length_a   1.000
_cell.length_b   1.000
_cell.length_c   1.000
_cell.angle_alpha   90.00
_cell.angle_beta   90.00
_cell.angle_gamma   90.00
#
_symmetry.space_group_name_H-M   'P 1'
#
loop_
_entity.id
_entity.type
_entity.pdbx_description
1 polymer ?
#
loop_
_entity_poly.entity_id
_entity_poly.type
_entity_poly.pdbx_seq_one_letter_code
_entity_poly.pdbx_strand_id
1 'polypeptide(L)'
;MLTREAIVESALHVVEQGGLEALSMRGVARRLGVTPMALYNHVHDKADLVDAVAVATAEGLQESGAVDAEASARALNEVLAASPWLVPVLAQSRVGLADVHGDDWLTLQAFVLGLGALRGSGRLDEEGADRLFERGLAALLADPPA
;
A
#
# COMPACT_ATOMS: atom_id res chain seq x y z
N MET A 1 20.66 -0.91 17.05
CA MET A 1 19.49 -1.64 17.58
C MET A 1 18.50 -1.75 16.44
N LEU A 2 17.88 -2.91 16.23
CA LEU A 2 16.91 -3.09 15.15
C LEU A 2 15.56 -2.50 15.59
N THR A 3 14.94 -1.72 14.72
CA THR A 3 13.62 -1.12 14.97
C THR A 3 12.65 -1.51 13.85
N ARG A 4 11.35 -1.39 14.11
CA ARG A 4 10.33 -1.73 13.12
C ARG A 4 10.41 -0.77 11.93
N GLU A 5 10.67 0.51 12.18
CA GLU A 5 10.79 1.55 11.16
C GLU A 5 11.92 1.24 10.17
N ALA A 6 13.10 0.84 10.67
CA ALA A 6 14.24 0.47 9.81
C ALA A 6 13.95 -0.79 8.97
N ILE A 7 13.14 -1.72 9.49
CA ILE A 7 12.68 -2.90 8.74
C ILE A 7 11.76 -2.48 7.61
N VAL A 8 10.80 -1.61 7.88
CA VAL A 8 9.83 -1.11 6.89
C VAL A 8 10.54 -0.30 5.80
N GLU A 9 11.44 0.61 6.17
CA GLU A 9 12.25 1.38 5.22
C GLU A 9 13.07 0.46 4.30
N SER A 10 13.69 -0.59 4.87
CA SER A 10 14.42 -1.58 4.07
C SER A 10 13.51 -2.42 3.18
N ALA A 11 12.30 -2.77 3.65
CA ALA A 11 11.31 -3.49 2.87
C ALA A 11 10.80 -2.66 1.68
N LEU A 12 10.49 -1.37 1.92
CA LEU A 12 10.12 -0.40 0.89
C LEU A 12 11.19 -0.37 -0.21
N HIS A 13 12.46 -0.21 0.19
CA HIS A 13 13.56 -0.15 -0.78
C HIS A 13 13.73 -1.44 -1.59
N VAL A 14 13.48 -2.60 -0.99
CA VAL A 14 13.51 -3.89 -1.71
C VAL A 14 12.42 -3.93 -2.78
N VAL A 15 11.23 -3.47 -2.45
CA VAL A 15 10.08 -3.46 -3.37
C VAL A 15 10.24 -2.40 -4.46
N GLU A 16 10.75 -1.21 -4.14
CA GLU A 16 11.03 -0.16 -5.13
C GLU A 16 11.99 -0.63 -6.22
N GLN A 17 12.99 -1.42 -5.86
CA GLN A 17 14.04 -1.89 -6.80
C GLN A 17 13.67 -3.18 -7.52
N GLY A 18 12.92 -4.07 -6.88
CA GLY A 18 12.70 -5.44 -7.37
C GLY A 18 11.23 -5.86 -7.50
N GLY A 19 10.29 -4.95 -7.21
CA GLY A 19 8.88 -5.27 -7.10
C GLY A 19 8.56 -6.17 -5.90
N LEU A 20 7.29 -6.54 -5.78
CA LEU A 20 6.79 -7.34 -4.66
C LEU A 20 7.40 -8.76 -4.59
N GLU A 21 7.79 -9.32 -5.73
CA GLU A 21 8.43 -10.64 -5.78
C GLU A 21 9.81 -10.66 -5.10
N ALA A 22 10.52 -9.52 -5.10
CA ALA A 22 11.80 -9.39 -4.40
C ALA A 22 11.63 -9.32 -2.87
N LEU A 23 10.44 -8.96 -2.38
CA LEU A 23 10.19 -8.84 -0.95
C LEU A 23 10.20 -10.21 -0.27
N SER A 24 11.13 -10.37 0.66
CA SER A 24 11.27 -11.57 1.47
C SER A 24 11.98 -11.26 2.78
N MET A 25 11.70 -12.03 3.83
CA MET A 25 12.39 -11.94 5.13
C MET A 25 13.92 -11.97 4.96
N ARG A 26 14.42 -12.88 4.12
CA ARG A 26 15.86 -13.00 3.84
C ARG A 26 16.41 -11.80 3.07
N GLY A 27 15.66 -11.27 2.10
CA GLY A 27 16.02 -10.08 1.34
C GLY A 27 16.20 -8.87 2.24
N VAL A 28 15.23 -8.61 3.12
CA VAL A 28 15.26 -7.49 4.07
C VAL A 28 16.38 -7.67 5.09
N ALA A 29 16.54 -8.87 5.67
CA ALA A 29 17.58 -9.14 6.66
C ALA A 29 18.99 -8.92 6.10
N ARG A 30 19.23 -9.41 4.87
CA ARG A 30 20.48 -9.21 4.14
C ARG A 30 20.74 -7.73 3.88
N ARG A 31 19.72 -6.95 3.51
CA ARG A 31 19.86 -5.51 3.30
C ARG A 31 20.28 -4.77 4.58
N LEU A 32 19.72 -5.18 5.71
CA LEU A 32 20.00 -4.62 7.03
C LEU A 32 21.29 -5.16 7.68
N GLY A 33 21.94 -6.16 7.08
CA GLY A 33 23.12 -6.81 7.66
C GLY A 33 22.82 -7.62 8.93
N VAL A 34 21.58 -8.09 9.10
CA VAL A 34 21.14 -8.86 10.27
C VAL A 34 20.71 -10.28 9.89
N THR A 35 20.53 -11.14 10.89
CA THR A 35 19.95 -12.47 10.67
C THR A 35 18.44 -12.37 10.45
N PRO A 36 17.80 -13.27 9.67
CA PRO A 36 16.34 -13.33 9.56
C PRO A 36 15.65 -13.47 10.92
N MET A 37 16.28 -14.18 11.87
CA MET A 37 15.79 -14.34 13.24
C MET A 37 15.58 -13.00 13.95
N ALA A 38 16.45 -12.01 13.70
CA ALA A 38 16.30 -10.69 14.29
C ALA A 38 15.04 -9.96 13.80
N LEU A 39 14.65 -10.17 12.54
CA LEU A 39 13.42 -9.59 11.99
C LEU A 39 12.17 -10.19 12.65
N TYR A 40 12.18 -11.49 12.94
CA TYR A 40 11.03 -12.17 13.57
C TYR A 40 10.67 -11.64 14.96
N ASN A 41 11.55 -10.86 15.60
CA ASN A 41 11.24 -10.15 16.84
C ASN A 41 10.34 -8.91 16.63
N HIS A 42 10.16 -8.46 15.39
CA HIS A 42 9.44 -7.24 15.03
C HIS A 42 8.31 -7.47 14.00
N VAL A 43 8.43 -8.50 13.16
CA VAL A 43 7.45 -8.86 12.12
C VAL A 43 7.32 -10.38 12.06
N HIS A 44 6.10 -10.91 11.96
CA HIS A 44 5.86 -12.35 12.06
C HIS A 44 6.12 -13.10 10.75
N ASP A 45 5.88 -12.48 9.61
CA ASP A 45 6.04 -13.11 8.30
C ASP A 45 6.20 -12.10 7.14
N LYS A 46 6.13 -12.59 5.89
CA LYS A 46 6.17 -11.74 4.69
C LYS A 46 4.90 -10.89 4.57
N ALA A 47 3.72 -11.38 4.97
CA ALA A 47 2.50 -10.61 4.87
C ALA A 47 2.56 -9.37 5.79
N ASP A 48 3.13 -9.51 6.99
CA ASP A 48 3.39 -8.36 7.88
C ASP A 48 4.30 -7.30 7.23
N LEU A 49 5.30 -7.72 6.43
CA LEU A 49 6.12 -6.79 5.67
C LEU A 49 5.33 -6.08 4.58
N VAL A 50 4.47 -6.81 3.85
CA VAL A 50 3.60 -6.23 2.81
C VAL A 50 2.66 -5.19 3.42
N ASP A 51 2.02 -5.53 4.52
CA ASP A 51 1.10 -4.66 5.25
C ASP A 51 1.81 -3.39 5.74
N ALA A 52 3.00 -3.55 6.34
CA ALA A 52 3.75 -2.41 6.84
C ALA A 52 4.25 -1.48 5.73
N VAL A 53 4.62 -2.03 4.56
CA VAL A 53 4.95 -1.23 3.37
C VAL A 53 3.72 -0.50 2.82
N ALA A 54 2.56 -1.16 2.80
CA ALA A 54 1.30 -0.55 2.38
C ALA A 54 0.92 0.64 3.27
N VAL A 55 0.98 0.48 4.60
CA VAL A 55 0.71 1.55 5.57
C VAL A 55 1.67 2.72 5.38
N ALA A 56 2.98 2.47 5.37
CA ALA A 56 3.97 3.54 5.23
C ALA A 56 3.82 4.32 3.91
N THR A 57 3.42 3.65 2.82
CA THR A 57 3.18 4.33 1.55
C THR A 57 1.94 5.21 1.58
N ALA A 58 0.87 4.73 2.23
CA ALA A 58 -0.38 5.45 2.32
C ALA A 58 -0.31 6.62 3.33
N GLU A 59 0.47 6.51 4.41
CA GLU A 59 0.82 7.65 5.27
C GLU A 59 1.54 8.75 4.48
N GLY A 60 2.54 8.39 3.66
CA GLY A 60 3.25 9.35 2.80
C GLY A 60 2.35 10.03 1.74
N LEU A 61 1.28 9.37 1.32
CA LEU A 61 0.27 9.95 0.41
C LEU A 61 -0.62 11.00 1.11
N GLN A 62 -0.94 10.81 2.39
CA GLN A 62 -1.76 11.77 3.16
C GLN A 62 -1.03 13.09 3.39
N GLU A 63 0.30 13.07 3.49
CA GLU A 63 1.13 14.27 3.65
C GLU A 63 1.17 15.17 2.39
N SER A 64 0.60 14.71 1.26
CA SER A 64 0.58 15.47 -0.01
C SER A 64 -0.32 16.71 0.02
N GLY A 65 -1.14 16.91 1.06
CA GLY A 65 -1.90 18.14 1.26
C GLY A 65 -3.03 18.37 0.24
N ALA A 66 -3.53 17.30 -0.38
CA ALA A 66 -4.63 17.38 -1.32
C ALA A 66 -5.91 17.88 -0.63
N VAL A 67 -6.52 18.92 -1.21
CA VAL A 67 -7.63 19.69 -0.61
C VAL A 67 -9.01 19.32 -1.15
N ASP A 68 -9.07 18.53 -2.23
CA ASP A 68 -10.31 18.00 -2.81
C ASP A 68 -10.10 16.63 -3.48
N ALA A 69 -11.21 15.96 -3.82
CA ALA A 69 -11.19 14.60 -4.35
C ALA A 69 -10.51 14.48 -5.73
N GLU A 70 -10.55 15.52 -6.58
CA GLU A 70 -9.93 15.47 -7.91
C GLU A 70 -8.41 15.62 -7.81
N ALA A 71 -7.94 16.54 -6.95
CA ALA A 71 -6.53 16.69 -6.62
C ALA A 71 -5.97 15.41 -5.98
N SER A 72 -6.71 14.79 -5.05
CA SER A 72 -6.33 13.51 -4.45
C SER A 72 -6.28 12.38 -5.47
N ALA A 73 -7.26 12.28 -6.38
CA ALA A 73 -7.27 11.27 -7.44
C ALA A 73 -6.09 11.45 -8.42
N ARG A 74 -5.74 12.69 -8.76
CA ARG A 74 -4.59 13.01 -9.62
C ARG A 74 -3.26 12.67 -8.94
N ALA A 75 -3.08 13.10 -7.70
CA ALA A 75 -1.89 12.78 -6.91
C ALA A 75 -1.72 11.26 -6.75
N LEU A 76 -2.81 10.55 -6.45
CA LEU A 76 -2.80 9.09 -6.40
C LEU A 76 -2.42 8.47 -7.76
N ASN A 77 -2.97 8.98 -8.86
CA ASN A 77 -2.62 8.50 -10.20
C ASN A 77 -1.13 8.73 -10.52
N GLU A 78 -0.60 9.91 -10.20
CA GLU A 78 0.81 10.26 -10.39
C GLU A 78 1.74 9.35 -9.56
N VAL A 79 1.41 9.12 -8.29
CA VAL A 79 2.18 8.18 -7.45
C VAL A 79 2.11 6.77 -7.99
N LEU A 80 0.91 6.29 -8.37
CA LEU A 80 0.79 4.96 -8.97
C LEU A 80 1.56 4.86 -10.28
N ALA A 81 1.62 5.93 -11.09
CA ALA A 81 2.42 6.00 -12.31
C ALA A 81 3.93 5.96 -12.04
N ALA A 82 4.40 6.70 -11.03
CA ALA A 82 5.80 6.72 -10.62
C ALA A 82 6.23 5.41 -9.93
N SER A 83 5.29 4.71 -9.29
CA SER A 83 5.54 3.53 -8.47
C SER A 83 4.68 2.34 -8.90
N PRO A 84 4.97 1.68 -10.05
CA PRO A 84 4.23 0.50 -10.51
C PRO A 84 4.19 -0.66 -9.51
N TRP A 85 5.18 -0.74 -8.62
CA TRP A 85 5.27 -1.74 -7.56
C TRP A 85 4.19 -1.60 -6.49
N LEU A 86 3.54 -0.43 -6.39
CA LEU A 86 2.57 -0.14 -5.36
C LEU A 86 1.26 -0.92 -5.54
N VAL A 87 0.80 -1.08 -6.79
CA VAL A 87 -0.44 -1.82 -7.11
C VAL A 87 -0.41 -3.26 -6.58
N PRO A 88 0.62 -4.09 -6.88
CA PRO A 88 0.67 -5.45 -6.36
C PRO A 88 0.83 -5.50 -4.83
N VAL A 89 1.52 -4.53 -4.21
CA VAL A 89 1.60 -4.43 -2.74
C VAL A 89 0.23 -4.19 -2.14
N LEU A 90 -0.52 -3.19 -2.62
CA LEU A 90 -1.87 -2.90 -2.15
C LEU A 90 -2.81 -4.08 -2.40
N ALA A 91 -2.66 -4.77 -3.54
CA ALA A 91 -3.45 -5.95 -3.86
C ALA A 91 -3.17 -7.15 -2.95
N GLN A 92 -1.95 -7.31 -2.41
CA GLN A 92 -1.61 -8.41 -1.49
C GLN A 92 -1.69 -8.04 -0.02
N SER A 93 -1.72 -6.74 0.29
CA SER A 93 -1.92 -6.22 1.65
C SER A 93 -3.25 -6.71 2.23
N ARG A 94 -3.23 -7.00 3.53
CA ARG A 94 -4.42 -7.25 4.36
C ARG A 94 -5.02 -5.95 4.88
N VAL A 95 -4.24 -4.88 4.91
CA VAL A 95 -4.68 -3.54 5.31
C VAL A 95 -5.61 -2.97 4.24
N GLY A 96 -6.83 -2.63 4.63
CA GLY A 96 -7.83 -2.00 3.77
C GLY A 96 -7.62 -0.49 3.66
N LEU A 97 -8.22 0.13 2.64
CA LEU A 97 -8.21 1.59 2.49
C LEU A 97 -8.79 2.32 3.72
N ALA A 98 -9.79 1.72 4.38
CA ALA A 98 -10.39 2.25 5.60
C ALA A 98 -9.39 2.29 6.78
N ASP A 99 -8.49 1.30 6.88
CA ASP A 99 -7.51 1.21 7.96
C ASP A 99 -6.44 2.31 7.89
N VAL A 100 -6.17 2.87 6.70
CA VAL A 100 -5.12 3.90 6.52
C VAL A 100 -5.67 5.32 6.48
N HIS A 101 -6.90 5.51 6.03
CA HIS A 101 -7.44 6.84 5.77
C HIS A 101 -8.64 7.22 6.65
N GLY A 102 -9.12 6.31 7.49
CA GLY A 102 -10.28 6.53 8.37
C GLY A 102 -11.60 6.67 7.59
N ASP A 103 -12.69 6.95 8.31
CA ASP A 103 -14.05 7.10 7.80
C ASP A 103 -14.28 8.39 6.96
N ASP A 104 -13.29 8.90 6.23
CA ASP A 104 -13.46 10.09 5.40
C ASP A 104 -14.03 9.76 4.01
N TRP A 105 -15.23 10.28 3.74
CA TRP A 105 -15.95 10.16 2.46
C TRP A 105 -15.17 10.71 1.26
N LEU A 106 -14.26 11.68 1.48
CA LEU A 106 -13.37 12.21 0.44
C LEU A 106 -12.36 11.16 -0.07
N THR A 107 -11.92 10.26 0.81
CA THR A 107 -11.02 9.15 0.46
C THR A 107 -11.70 8.16 -0.46
N LEU A 108 -12.96 7.80 -0.16
CA LEU A 108 -13.75 6.92 -1.02
C LEU A 108 -13.95 7.55 -2.42
N GLN A 109 -14.21 8.85 -2.47
CA GLN A 109 -14.41 9.56 -3.72
C GLN A 109 -13.11 9.64 -4.55
N ALA A 110 -11.97 9.91 -3.92
CA ALA A 110 -10.66 9.89 -4.58
C ALA A 110 -10.29 8.48 -5.09
N PHE A 111 -10.63 7.43 -4.33
CA PHE A 111 -10.42 6.04 -4.71
C PHE A 111 -11.24 5.66 -5.96
N VAL A 112 -12.54 5.96 -5.97
CA VAL A 112 -13.42 5.67 -7.12
C VAL A 112 -12.98 6.44 -8.37
N LEU A 113 -12.59 7.71 -8.23
CA LEU A 113 -12.05 8.51 -9.34
C LEU A 113 -10.69 7.98 -9.83
N GLY A 114 -9.83 7.54 -8.91
CA GLY A 114 -8.55 6.91 -9.20
C GLY A 114 -8.71 5.59 -9.98
N LEU A 115 -9.67 4.74 -9.58
CA LEU A 115 -10.01 3.52 -10.33
C LEU A 115 -10.49 3.83 -11.75
N GLY A 116 -11.33 4.84 -11.91
CA GLY A 116 -11.77 5.31 -13.23
C GLY A 116 -10.60 5.76 -14.11
N ALA A 117 -9.65 6.52 -13.54
CA ALA A 117 -8.46 6.97 -14.25
C ALA A 117 -7.51 5.80 -14.61
N LEU A 118 -7.32 4.84 -13.71
CA LEU A 118 -6.50 3.64 -13.97
C LEU A 118 -7.09 2.78 -15.09
N ARG A 119 -8.41 2.56 -15.08
CA ARG A 119 -9.14 1.90 -16.18
C ARG A 119 -8.97 2.64 -17.51
N GLY A 120 -9.16 3.96 -17.51
CA GLY A 120 -9.02 4.79 -18.72
C GLY A 120 -7.60 4.77 -19.30
N SER A 121 -6.58 4.53 -18.47
CA SER A 121 -5.18 4.43 -18.89
C SER A 121 -4.77 3.03 -19.40
N GLY A 122 -5.64 2.01 -19.31
CA GLY A 122 -5.33 0.63 -19.69
C GLY A 122 -4.37 -0.10 -18.74
N ARG A 123 -4.12 0.47 -17.55
CA ARG A 123 -3.19 -0.08 -16.54
C ARG A 123 -3.85 -1.09 -15.60
N LEU A 124 -5.17 -1.22 -15.69
CA LEU A 124 -5.98 -2.12 -14.90
C LEU A 124 -7.01 -2.77 -15.85
N ASP A 125 -7.06 -4.08 -15.88
CA ASP A 125 -8.11 -4.82 -16.60
C ASP A 125 -9.44 -4.77 -15.83
N GLU A 126 -10.53 -5.17 -16.48
CA GLU A 126 -11.88 -5.14 -15.88
C GLU A 126 -11.95 -5.96 -14.59
N GLU A 127 -11.38 -7.16 -14.60
CA GLU A 127 -11.33 -8.02 -13.43
C GLU A 127 -10.51 -7.43 -12.27
N GLY A 128 -9.40 -6.76 -12.55
CA GLY A 128 -8.59 -6.07 -11.56
C GLY A 128 -9.32 -4.86 -10.95
N ALA A 129 -10.08 -4.15 -11.79
CA ALA A 129 -10.91 -3.02 -11.36
C ALA A 129 -12.02 -3.48 -10.42
N ASP A 130 -12.74 -4.54 -10.79
CA ASP A 130 -13.83 -5.08 -10.01
C ASP A 130 -13.33 -5.61 -8.66
N ARG A 131 -12.21 -6.33 -8.62
CA ARG A 131 -11.61 -6.81 -7.37
C ARG A 131 -11.18 -5.67 -6.43
N LEU A 132 -10.58 -4.61 -6.97
CA LEU A 132 -10.18 -3.46 -6.16
C LEU A 132 -11.40 -2.68 -5.66
N PHE A 133 -12.42 -2.49 -6.51
CA PHE A 133 -13.68 -1.86 -6.13
C PHE A 133 -14.41 -2.65 -5.04
N GLU A 134 -14.56 -3.96 -5.19
CA GLU A 134 -15.19 -4.84 -4.20
C GLU A 134 -14.46 -4.81 -2.85
N ARG A 135 -13.12 -4.81 -2.84
CA ARG A 135 -12.35 -4.70 -1.59
C ARG A 135 -12.48 -3.32 -0.95
N GLY A 136 -12.50 -2.25 -1.74
CA GLY A 136 -12.75 -0.89 -1.24
C GLY A 136 -14.15 -0.77 -0.62
N LEU A 137 -15.17 -1.34 -1.28
CA LEU A 137 -16.55 -1.35 -0.80
C LEU A 137 -16.70 -2.22 0.46
N ALA A 138 -16.07 -3.41 0.50
CA ALA A 138 -16.11 -4.30 1.66
C ALA A 138 -15.43 -3.68 2.89
N ALA A 139 -14.33 -2.95 2.70
CA ALA A 139 -13.68 -2.21 3.79
C ALA A 139 -14.55 -1.06 4.32
N LEU A 140 -15.41 -0.48 3.49
CA LEU A 140 -16.32 0.61 3.88
C LEU A 140 -17.60 0.13 4.60
N LEU A 141 -18.02 -1.10 4.28
CA LEU A 141 -19.21 -1.74 4.85
C LEU A 141 -18.90 -2.58 6.09
N ALA A 142 -17.62 -2.83 6.38
CA ALA A 142 -17.20 -3.38 7.65
C ALA A 142 -17.37 -2.30 8.73
N ASP A 143 -18.05 -2.63 9.84
CA ASP A 143 -18.16 -1.73 10.99
C ASP A 143 -16.76 -1.27 11.42
N PRO A 144 -16.56 0.03 11.73
CA PRO A 144 -15.29 0.51 12.23
C PRO A 144 -14.92 -0.26 13.51
N PRO A 145 -13.63 -0.62 13.71
CA PRO A 145 -13.22 -1.30 14.94
C PRO A 145 -13.55 -0.42 16.16
N ALA A 146 -14.26 -1.02 17.12
CA ALA A 146 -14.73 -0.38 18.35
C ALA A 146 -13.60 0.11 19.27
#